data_AF-A0A3L7S8I7-F1
#
_entry.id   AF-A0A3L7S8I7-F1
#
_cell.length_a   1.000
_cell.length_b   1.000
_cell.length_c   1.000
_cell.angle_alpha   90.00
_cell.angle_beta   90.00
_cell.angle_gamma   90.00
#
_symmetry.space_group_name_H-M   'P 1'
#
loop_
_entity.id
_entity.type
_entity.pdbx_description
1 polymer ?
#
loop_
_entity_poly.entity_id
_entity_poly.type
_entity_poly.pdbx_seq_one_letter_code
_entity_poly.pdbx_strand_id
1 'polypeptide(L)'
;MASRLFDWTVRSLALVSDPPMVPSAATPGTRWFMPGEILLSGRASAAQRGWIFLLLAQQCGLDGAMLATGDAASGNLRPWVPAIVSEGQAYLFEPTYGMPVPGPGGVGVATARQAAEDPTVLAGLSLPDKPYPLGPADMTDLKILVAADPWDLSRRMATLDGDLAARHGVHVAVAASRMAAAAAAALPTDSTPVLGVWEFPWETVGRRGAVAAGVEAVVTRELAPLEIAFVAPGPAGRPARTVRPLFAARVREFRGDLEGPEGAKAAYLAARPSRTVLADAVRQLPPEQAENASRLYGRMKEDATYWLGVLTLGEGEYAAAVDYLGRMTLQAAPDSRWTDAARTNLARALIGLGRIDEAVAALRADGSPQRFGSRILADRLERSAAEAVGR
;
A
#
# COMPACT_ATOMS: atom_id res chain seq x y z
N MET A 1 -4.30 -9.32 -14.02
CA MET A 1 -3.98 -7.90 -13.73
C MET A 1 -4.14 -7.57 -12.25
N ALA A 2 -5.33 -7.76 -11.66
CA ALA A 2 -5.64 -7.42 -10.26
C ALA A 2 -4.59 -7.87 -9.22
N SER A 3 -4.13 -9.12 -9.27
CA SER A 3 -3.11 -9.61 -8.32
C SER A 3 -1.78 -8.87 -8.42
N ARG A 4 -1.39 -8.38 -9.60
CA ARG A 4 -0.16 -7.57 -9.77
C ARG A 4 -0.34 -6.16 -9.19
N LEU A 5 -1.52 -5.56 -9.36
CA LEU A 5 -1.83 -4.27 -8.73
C LEU A 5 -1.85 -4.38 -7.21
N PHE A 6 -2.48 -5.43 -6.68
CA PHE A 6 -2.49 -5.67 -5.24
C PHE A 6 -1.08 -5.95 -4.70
N ASP A 7 -0.31 -6.77 -5.41
CA ASP A 7 1.09 -7.04 -5.07
C ASP A 7 1.92 -5.75 -5.03
N TRP A 8 1.78 -4.90 -6.05
CA TRP A 8 2.41 -3.58 -6.08
C TRP A 8 1.97 -2.73 -4.88
N THR A 9 0.68 -2.68 -4.55
CA THR A 9 0.16 -1.90 -3.42
C THR A 9 0.78 -2.34 -2.10
N VAL A 10 0.80 -3.65 -1.82
CA VAL A 10 1.36 -4.18 -0.57
C VAL A 10 2.87 -3.97 -0.49
N ARG A 11 3.58 -4.20 -1.60
CA ARG A 11 5.03 -4.01 -1.68
C ARG A 11 5.45 -2.55 -1.50
N SER A 12 4.70 -1.63 -2.13
CA SER A 12 5.05 -0.21 -2.23
C SER A 12 4.55 0.62 -1.05
N LEU A 13 3.51 0.16 -0.34
CA LEU A 13 2.93 0.87 0.80
C LEU A 13 3.13 0.05 2.08
N ALA A 14 4.11 0.43 2.89
CA ALA A 14 4.37 -0.18 4.19
C ALA A 14 3.16 -0.09 5.12
N LEU A 15 2.74 -1.22 5.70
CA LEU A 15 1.54 -1.26 6.54
C LEU A 15 1.75 -0.53 7.86
N VAL A 16 0.79 0.32 8.22
CA VAL A 16 0.66 0.95 9.54
C VAL A 16 -0.75 0.73 10.08
N SER A 17 -0.98 0.98 11.37
CA SER A 17 -2.33 0.84 11.96
C SER A 17 -3.21 2.07 11.77
N ASP A 18 -2.61 3.23 11.50
CA ASP A 18 -3.28 4.54 11.47
C ASP A 18 -3.44 5.05 10.03
N PRO A 19 -4.63 5.53 9.61
CA PRO A 19 -5.88 5.62 10.37
C PRO A 19 -6.63 4.28 10.42
N PRO A 20 -7.50 4.08 11.43
CA PRO A 20 -8.35 2.90 11.48
C PRO A 20 -9.36 2.90 10.32
N MET A 21 -9.81 1.72 9.92
CA MET A 21 -10.82 1.57 8.86
C MET A 21 -12.19 2.11 9.27
N VAL A 22 -12.51 2.02 10.56
CA VAL A 22 -13.69 2.66 11.17
C VAL A 22 -13.17 3.48 12.36
N PRO A 23 -13.31 4.82 12.34
CA PRO A 23 -12.89 5.70 13.43
C PRO A 23 -13.76 5.49 14.67
N SER A 24 -13.22 5.85 15.84
CA SER A 24 -14.04 6.02 17.05
C SER A 24 -13.52 7.20 17.87
N ALA A 25 -14.25 7.61 18.91
CA ALA A 25 -13.76 8.63 19.84
C ALA A 25 -12.44 8.20 20.53
N ALA A 26 -12.27 6.90 20.80
CA ALA A 26 -11.05 6.35 21.40
C ALA A 26 -9.90 6.20 20.40
N THR A 27 -10.23 5.96 19.12
CA THR A 27 -9.28 5.79 18.02
C THR A 27 -9.67 6.68 16.85
N PRO A 28 -9.50 8.01 16.96
CA PRO A 28 -9.94 8.95 15.92
C PRO A 28 -9.05 8.93 14.67
N GLY A 29 -7.84 8.39 14.81
CA GLY A 29 -6.81 8.34 13.78
C GLY A 29 -6.20 9.70 13.43
N THR A 30 -4.99 9.71 12.88
CA THR A 30 -4.27 10.95 12.54
C THR A 30 -3.77 11.02 11.11
N ARG A 31 -3.47 9.87 10.50
CA ARG A 31 -2.97 9.75 9.12
C ARG A 31 -4.08 9.77 8.06
N TRP A 32 -5.02 10.70 8.17
CA TRP A 32 -6.07 10.92 7.17
C TRP A 32 -5.49 11.59 5.90
N PHE A 33 -4.77 10.78 5.13
CA PHE A 33 -3.96 11.18 3.99
C PHE A 33 -4.73 10.97 2.69
N MET A 34 -4.65 11.95 1.80
CA MET A 34 -5.16 11.87 0.44
C MET A 34 -4.33 10.85 -0.37
N PRO A 35 -4.86 10.29 -1.48
CA PRO A 35 -4.18 9.27 -2.26
C PRO A 35 -2.73 9.63 -2.65
N GLY A 36 -2.50 10.87 -3.10
CA GLY A 36 -1.14 11.34 -3.44
C GLY A 36 -0.17 11.34 -2.25
N GLU A 37 -0.62 11.65 -1.05
CA GLU A 37 0.23 11.67 0.16
C GLU A 37 0.46 10.26 0.69
N ILE A 38 -0.51 9.36 0.55
CA ILE A 38 -0.33 7.92 0.83
C ILE A 38 0.80 7.38 -0.06
N LEU A 39 0.72 7.66 -1.37
CA LEU A 39 1.72 7.26 -2.35
C LEU A 39 3.11 7.86 -2.04
N LEU A 40 3.18 9.17 -1.80
CA LEU A 40 4.44 9.87 -1.52
C LEU A 40 5.07 9.44 -0.20
N SER A 41 4.27 9.21 0.84
CA SER A 41 4.78 8.73 2.13
C SER A 41 5.17 7.26 2.13
N GLY A 42 4.72 6.47 1.13
CA GLY A 42 5.02 5.04 1.00
C GLY A 42 4.49 4.19 2.16
N ARG A 43 3.51 4.69 2.92
CA ARG A 43 2.98 4.07 4.15
C ARG A 43 1.47 4.20 4.18
N ALA A 44 0.78 3.13 4.52
CA ALA A 44 -0.67 3.06 4.44
C ALA A 44 -1.25 2.16 5.53
N SER A 45 -2.41 2.53 6.08
CA SER A 45 -3.25 1.57 6.81
C SER A 45 -3.90 0.55 5.89
N ALA A 46 -4.54 -0.47 6.45
CA ALA A 46 -5.28 -1.46 5.67
C ALA A 46 -6.37 -0.81 4.81
N ALA A 47 -7.09 0.18 5.36
CA ALA A 47 -8.07 0.96 4.62
C ALA A 47 -7.39 1.76 3.49
N GLN A 48 -6.28 2.44 3.76
CA GLN A 48 -5.56 3.18 2.72
C GLN A 48 -5.03 2.27 1.61
N ARG A 49 -4.49 1.08 1.93
CA ARG A 49 -4.12 0.07 0.92
C ARG A 49 -5.32 -0.37 0.10
N GLY A 50 -6.45 -0.67 0.74
CA GLY A 50 -7.69 -1.03 0.05
C GLY A 50 -8.16 0.06 -0.90
N TRP A 51 -8.11 1.32 -0.47
CA TRP A 51 -8.50 2.47 -1.29
C TRP A 51 -7.57 2.65 -2.50
N ILE A 52 -6.25 2.69 -2.28
CA ILE A 52 -5.29 2.81 -3.39
C ILE A 52 -5.43 1.64 -4.37
N PHE A 53 -5.62 0.41 -3.87
CA PHE A 53 -5.81 -0.75 -4.73
C PHE A 53 -7.06 -0.62 -5.62
N LEU A 54 -8.20 -0.19 -5.06
CA LEU A 54 -9.42 0.02 -5.83
C LEU A 54 -9.28 1.15 -6.85
N LEU A 55 -8.60 2.26 -6.50
CA LEU A 55 -8.31 3.35 -7.44
C LEU A 55 -7.42 2.89 -8.60
N LEU A 56 -6.38 2.08 -8.32
CA LEU A 56 -5.52 1.53 -9.38
C LEU A 56 -6.26 0.53 -10.26
N ALA A 57 -7.12 -0.29 -9.67
CA ALA A 57 -7.96 -1.23 -10.42
C ALA A 57 -8.88 -0.47 -11.39
N GLN A 58 -9.49 0.63 -10.93
CA GLN A 58 -10.30 1.50 -11.78
C GLN A 58 -9.50 2.09 -12.95
N GLN A 59 -8.27 2.57 -12.73
CA GLN A 59 -7.42 3.05 -13.84
C GLN A 59 -7.11 1.96 -14.87
N CYS A 60 -7.17 0.68 -14.46
CA CYS A 60 -6.99 -0.46 -15.36
C CYS A 60 -8.30 -0.97 -15.96
N GLY A 61 -9.42 -0.24 -15.80
CA GLY A 61 -10.75 -0.65 -16.28
C GLY A 61 -11.35 -1.85 -15.54
N LEU A 62 -10.86 -2.14 -14.33
CA LEU A 62 -11.39 -3.21 -13.50
C LEU A 62 -12.44 -2.66 -12.54
N ASP A 63 -13.58 -3.34 -12.48
CA ASP A 63 -14.60 -3.05 -11.48
C ASP A 63 -14.20 -3.62 -10.13
N GLY A 64 -14.40 -2.85 -9.07
CA GLY A 64 -14.13 -3.29 -7.72
C GLY A 64 -14.89 -2.49 -6.69
N ALA A 65 -15.08 -3.08 -5.52
CA ALA A 65 -15.75 -2.44 -4.39
C ALA A 65 -15.14 -2.93 -3.08
N MET A 66 -15.32 -2.15 -2.02
CA MET A 66 -15.11 -2.62 -0.66
C MET A 66 -16.31 -3.47 -0.24
N LEU A 67 -16.07 -4.70 0.20
CA LEU A 67 -17.08 -5.55 0.80
C LEU A 67 -17.22 -5.21 2.28
N ALA A 68 -18.42 -5.36 2.82
CA ALA A 68 -18.71 -5.12 4.23
C ALA A 68 -19.67 -6.16 4.80
N THR A 69 -19.58 -6.36 6.11
CA THR A 69 -20.53 -7.14 6.93
C THR A 69 -21.27 -6.22 7.91
N GLY A 70 -22.12 -6.78 8.77
CA GLY A 70 -22.90 -6.00 9.73
C GLY A 70 -24.09 -5.31 9.08
N ASP A 71 -24.77 -4.45 9.83
CA ASP A 71 -26.05 -3.87 9.39
C ASP A 71 -25.96 -2.35 9.30
N ALA A 72 -26.30 -1.82 8.12
CA ALA A 72 -26.32 -0.38 7.85
C ALA A 72 -27.44 0.33 8.62
N ALA A 73 -28.60 -0.31 8.84
CA ALA A 73 -29.74 0.32 9.51
C ALA A 73 -29.45 0.59 11.00
N SER A 74 -28.70 -0.30 11.65
CA SER A 74 -28.21 -0.13 13.02
C SER A 74 -26.89 0.65 13.13
N GLY A 75 -26.35 1.18 12.02
CA GLY A 75 -25.08 1.91 11.99
C GLY A 75 -23.85 1.04 12.34
N ASN A 76 -23.97 -0.28 12.22
CA ASN A 76 -22.93 -1.26 12.56
C ASN A 76 -22.27 -1.86 11.32
N LEU A 77 -22.29 -1.13 10.21
CA LEU A 77 -21.65 -1.56 8.97
C LEU A 77 -20.13 -1.66 9.18
N ARG A 78 -19.55 -2.81 8.82
CA ARG A 78 -18.13 -3.11 9.01
C ARG A 78 -17.48 -3.39 7.66
N PRO A 79 -16.80 -2.41 7.05
CA PRO A 79 -15.94 -2.65 5.90
C PRO A 79 -14.95 -3.77 6.21
N TRP A 80 -14.65 -4.61 5.23
CA TRP A 80 -13.83 -5.80 5.40
C TRP A 80 -12.67 -5.83 4.40
N VAL A 81 -12.94 -6.18 3.14
CA VAL A 81 -11.90 -6.34 2.10
C VAL A 81 -12.34 -5.77 0.75
N PRO A 82 -11.41 -5.19 -0.03
CA PRO A 82 -11.66 -4.92 -1.43
C PRO A 82 -11.85 -6.22 -2.21
N ALA A 83 -12.79 -6.19 -3.15
CA ALA A 83 -13.01 -7.24 -4.13
C ALA A 83 -12.97 -6.69 -5.55
N ILE A 84 -12.37 -7.44 -6.46
CA ILE A 84 -12.35 -7.13 -7.90
C ILE A 84 -13.32 -8.05 -8.64
N VAL A 85 -14.18 -7.45 -9.45
CA VAL A 85 -15.14 -8.18 -10.28
C VAL A 85 -14.46 -8.55 -11.59
N SER A 86 -14.41 -9.85 -11.88
CA SER A 86 -13.91 -10.37 -13.14
C SER A 86 -14.69 -11.63 -13.47
N GLU A 87 -15.10 -11.78 -14.75
CA GLU A 87 -15.82 -12.98 -15.22
C GLU A 87 -17.07 -13.32 -14.36
N GLY A 88 -17.77 -12.29 -13.88
CA GLY A 88 -18.97 -12.46 -13.04
C GLY A 88 -18.68 -12.93 -11.60
N GLN A 89 -17.43 -12.90 -11.16
CA GLN A 89 -16.99 -13.34 -9.83
C GLN A 89 -16.30 -12.19 -9.08
N ALA A 90 -16.50 -12.14 -7.76
CA ALA A 90 -15.87 -11.16 -6.88
C ALA A 90 -14.64 -11.76 -6.19
N TYR A 91 -13.43 -11.44 -6.64
CA TYR A 91 -12.16 -11.94 -6.11
C TYR A 91 -11.68 -11.12 -4.91
N LEU A 92 -11.30 -11.79 -3.83
CA LEU A 92 -11.06 -11.19 -2.51
C LEU A 92 -9.58 -10.88 -2.26
N PHE A 93 -9.28 -9.69 -1.72
CA PHE A 93 -7.91 -9.27 -1.42
C PHE A 93 -7.80 -8.72 0.02
N GLU A 94 -6.91 -9.26 0.84
CA GLU A 94 -6.82 -8.93 2.28
C GLU A 94 -5.67 -7.92 2.55
N PRO A 95 -5.93 -6.61 2.62
CA PRO A 95 -4.89 -5.57 2.71
C PRO A 95 -4.14 -5.56 4.05
N THR A 96 -4.78 -6.01 5.13
CA THR A 96 -4.13 -6.11 6.45
C THR A 96 -3.12 -7.24 6.46
N TYR A 97 -3.45 -8.37 5.87
CA TYR A 97 -2.58 -9.55 5.79
C TYR A 97 -1.58 -9.43 4.61
N GLY A 98 -1.80 -8.45 3.73
CA GLY A 98 -0.90 -8.17 2.61
C GLY A 98 -0.88 -9.29 1.56
N MET A 99 -1.98 -10.03 1.44
CA MET A 99 -2.11 -11.16 0.52
C MET A 99 -3.50 -11.22 -0.12
N PRO A 100 -3.63 -11.67 -1.37
CA PRO A 100 -4.92 -12.12 -1.89
C PRO A 100 -5.49 -13.22 -0.99
N VAL A 101 -6.81 -13.29 -0.84
CA VAL A 101 -7.42 -14.42 -0.14
C VAL A 101 -7.18 -15.66 -1.00
N PRO A 102 -6.53 -16.72 -0.49
CA PRO A 102 -6.17 -17.88 -1.29
C PRO A 102 -7.40 -18.72 -1.60
N GLY A 103 -7.52 -19.18 -2.85
CA GLY A 103 -8.63 -20.06 -3.26
C GLY A 103 -8.59 -21.44 -2.61
N PRO A 104 -9.58 -22.30 -2.90
CA PRO A 104 -9.61 -23.69 -2.44
C PRO A 104 -8.27 -24.42 -2.69
N GLY A 105 -7.81 -25.18 -1.69
CA GLY A 105 -6.49 -25.83 -1.74
C GLY A 105 -5.31 -24.86 -1.70
N GLY A 106 -5.52 -23.56 -1.43
CA GLY A 106 -4.49 -22.53 -1.40
C GLY A 106 -4.05 -22.03 -2.77
N VAL A 107 -4.79 -22.38 -3.84
CA VAL A 107 -4.44 -22.06 -5.23
C VAL A 107 -5.24 -20.85 -5.72
N GLY A 108 -4.57 -19.92 -6.39
CA GLY A 108 -5.20 -18.74 -6.97
C GLY A 108 -5.79 -17.79 -5.94
N VAL A 109 -6.69 -16.92 -6.40
CA VAL A 109 -7.42 -15.95 -5.56
C VAL A 109 -8.84 -16.46 -5.37
N ALA A 110 -9.31 -16.54 -4.13
CA ALA A 110 -10.65 -16.94 -3.79
C ALA A 110 -11.67 -15.91 -4.27
N THR A 111 -12.83 -16.39 -4.69
CA THR A 111 -14.02 -15.57 -4.89
C THR A 111 -14.88 -15.53 -3.63
N ALA A 112 -15.75 -14.53 -3.50
CA ALA A 112 -16.76 -14.47 -2.44
C ALA A 112 -17.63 -15.74 -2.43
N ARG A 113 -17.97 -16.30 -3.60
CA ARG A 113 -18.73 -17.55 -3.72
C ARG A 113 -17.97 -18.74 -3.15
N GLN A 114 -16.70 -18.88 -3.51
CA GLN A 114 -15.84 -19.94 -2.94
C GLN A 114 -15.69 -19.80 -1.43
N ALA A 115 -15.57 -18.58 -0.90
CA ALA A 115 -15.51 -18.35 0.54
C ALA A 115 -16.82 -18.69 1.28
N ALA A 116 -17.96 -18.62 0.58
CA ALA A 116 -19.27 -19.02 1.11
C ALA A 116 -19.47 -20.55 1.07
N GLU A 117 -18.96 -21.22 0.03
CA GLU A 117 -19.16 -22.64 -0.20
C GLU A 117 -18.14 -23.53 0.54
N ASP A 118 -16.90 -23.07 0.66
CA ASP A 118 -15.80 -23.83 1.25
C ASP A 118 -15.25 -23.15 2.52
N PRO A 119 -15.56 -23.68 3.73
CA PRO A 119 -15.07 -23.15 4.99
C PRO A 119 -13.53 -23.09 5.09
N THR A 120 -12.81 -23.91 4.33
CA THR A 120 -11.35 -23.95 4.37
C THR A 120 -10.70 -22.70 3.80
N VAL A 121 -11.41 -21.94 2.95
CA VAL A 121 -10.91 -20.69 2.34
C VAL A 121 -10.61 -19.65 3.41
N LEU A 122 -11.58 -19.32 4.26
CA LEU A 122 -11.40 -18.34 5.33
C LEU A 122 -10.67 -18.93 6.55
N ALA A 123 -10.85 -20.23 6.83
CA ALA A 123 -10.07 -20.91 7.85
C ALA A 123 -8.56 -20.90 7.53
N GLY A 124 -8.19 -20.91 6.25
CA GLY A 124 -6.80 -20.78 5.78
C GLY A 124 -6.16 -19.41 6.04
N LEU A 125 -6.92 -18.44 6.54
CA LEU A 125 -6.45 -17.16 7.07
C LEU A 125 -6.36 -17.15 8.60
N SER A 126 -6.69 -18.25 9.28
CA SER A 126 -6.59 -18.32 10.74
C SER A 126 -5.20 -18.77 11.18
N LEU A 127 -4.79 -18.28 12.35
CA LEU A 127 -3.65 -18.81 13.10
C LEU A 127 -4.16 -19.45 14.40
N PRO A 128 -3.43 -20.41 15.00
CA PRO A 128 -3.88 -21.10 16.22
C PRO A 128 -4.21 -20.15 17.38
N ASP A 129 -3.45 -19.07 17.51
CA ASP A 129 -3.59 -18.01 18.52
C ASP A 129 -4.45 -16.84 18.05
N LYS A 130 -4.88 -16.84 16.79
CA LYS A 130 -5.69 -15.77 16.21
C LYS A 130 -6.60 -16.30 15.10
N PRO A 131 -7.82 -16.75 15.45
CA PRO A 131 -8.83 -17.09 14.47
C PRO A 131 -9.14 -15.90 13.56
N TYR A 132 -9.38 -16.18 12.27
CA TYR A 132 -9.88 -15.18 11.35
C TYR A 132 -11.31 -14.80 11.75
N PRO A 133 -11.68 -13.50 11.77
CA PRO A 133 -12.92 -13.07 12.41
C PRO A 133 -14.19 -13.35 11.60
N LEU A 134 -14.07 -13.79 10.35
CA LEU A 134 -15.20 -14.09 9.47
C LEU A 134 -15.17 -15.55 9.01
N GLY A 135 -16.35 -16.10 8.80
CA GLY A 135 -16.58 -17.43 8.25
C GLY A 135 -17.57 -17.44 7.08
N PRO A 136 -17.93 -18.63 6.57
CA PRO A 136 -18.81 -18.76 5.40
C PRO A 136 -20.17 -18.07 5.55
N ALA A 137 -20.75 -18.09 6.76
CA ALA A 137 -22.03 -17.45 7.04
C ALA A 137 -22.00 -15.93 6.85
N ASP A 138 -20.85 -15.29 7.03
CA ASP A 138 -20.71 -13.85 6.80
C ASP A 138 -20.73 -13.50 5.31
N MET A 139 -20.46 -14.47 4.42
CA MET A 139 -20.37 -14.24 2.97
C MET A 139 -21.74 -14.11 2.30
N THR A 140 -22.79 -14.68 2.91
CA THR A 140 -24.15 -14.65 2.36
C THR A 140 -24.86 -13.32 2.59
N ASP A 141 -24.34 -12.50 3.50
CA ASP A 141 -24.90 -11.19 3.86
C ASP A 141 -23.85 -10.09 3.67
N LEU A 142 -23.20 -10.09 2.52
CA LEU A 142 -22.22 -9.07 2.14
C LEU A 142 -22.90 -7.81 1.58
N LYS A 143 -22.33 -6.67 1.93
CA LYS A 143 -22.74 -5.34 1.45
C LYS A 143 -21.66 -4.80 0.52
N ILE A 144 -22.07 -3.99 -0.44
CA ILE A 144 -21.20 -3.40 -1.45
C ILE A 144 -21.01 -1.92 -1.17
N LEU A 145 -19.76 -1.52 -0.94
CA LEU A 145 -19.37 -0.13 -0.71
C LEU A 145 -18.40 0.33 -1.80
N VAL A 146 -18.87 1.20 -2.69
CA VAL A 146 -18.01 1.73 -3.76
C VAL A 146 -17.02 2.72 -3.17
N ALA A 147 -15.73 2.54 -3.46
CA ALA A 147 -14.70 3.51 -3.09
C ALA A 147 -14.80 4.73 -4.01
N ALA A 148 -15.30 5.83 -3.48
CA ALA A 148 -15.49 7.09 -4.20
C ALA A 148 -15.41 8.26 -3.22
N ASP A 149 -14.74 9.34 -3.61
CA ASP A 149 -14.69 10.58 -2.84
C ASP A 149 -15.70 11.63 -3.38
N PRO A 150 -15.94 12.75 -2.67
CA PRO A 150 -16.91 13.75 -3.14
C PRO A 150 -16.59 14.35 -4.50
N TRP A 151 -15.32 14.36 -4.92
CA TRP A 151 -14.91 14.96 -6.18
C TRP A 151 -15.15 14.02 -7.35
N ASP A 152 -14.74 12.75 -7.24
CA ASP A 152 -14.92 11.77 -8.32
C ASP A 152 -16.40 11.44 -8.63
N LEU A 153 -17.32 11.71 -7.71
CA LEU A 153 -18.77 11.63 -7.90
C LEU A 153 -19.40 12.92 -8.48
N SER A 154 -18.62 13.99 -8.63
CA SER A 154 -19.15 15.27 -9.07
C SER A 154 -19.39 15.31 -10.58
N ARG A 155 -20.44 16.03 -11.01
CA ARG A 155 -20.77 16.21 -12.43
C ARG A 155 -19.61 16.76 -13.26
N ARG A 156 -18.83 17.69 -12.70
CA ARG A 156 -17.66 18.28 -13.37
C ARG A 156 -16.58 17.23 -13.66
N MET A 157 -16.37 16.28 -12.75
CA MET A 157 -15.40 15.20 -12.95
C MET A 157 -15.92 14.22 -13.97
N ALA A 158 -17.23 13.89 -13.96
CA ALA A 158 -17.84 13.06 -15.00
C ALA A 158 -17.70 13.66 -16.41
N THR A 159 -17.83 14.99 -16.55
CA THR A 159 -17.57 15.67 -17.83
C THR A 159 -16.09 15.61 -18.22
N LEU A 160 -15.18 15.85 -17.27
CA LEU A 160 -13.73 15.82 -17.51
C LEU A 160 -13.22 14.40 -17.83
N ASP A 161 -13.84 13.37 -17.26
CA ASP A 161 -13.46 11.96 -17.43
C ASP A 161 -13.49 11.54 -18.89
N GLY A 162 -14.54 11.91 -19.63
CA GLY A 162 -14.65 11.55 -21.06
C GLY A 162 -13.46 12.06 -21.88
N ASP A 163 -13.02 13.30 -21.62
CA ASP A 163 -11.88 13.91 -22.31
C ASP A 163 -10.54 13.31 -21.87
N LEU A 164 -10.33 13.12 -20.55
CA LEU A 164 -9.08 12.59 -20.01
C LEU A 164 -8.89 11.10 -20.31
N ALA A 165 -9.93 10.30 -20.21
CA ALA A 165 -9.88 8.88 -20.52
C ALA A 165 -9.52 8.66 -21.99
N ALA A 166 -10.13 9.43 -22.90
CA ALA A 166 -9.86 9.33 -24.33
C ALA A 166 -8.43 9.75 -24.71
N ARG A 167 -7.87 10.79 -24.07
CA ARG A 167 -6.55 11.34 -24.44
C ARG A 167 -5.38 10.71 -23.70
N HIS A 168 -5.60 10.32 -22.45
CA HIS A 168 -4.53 9.95 -21.53
C HIS A 168 -4.77 8.59 -20.86
N GLY A 169 -5.93 7.96 -21.07
CA GLY A 169 -6.29 6.71 -20.38
C GLY A 169 -6.47 6.90 -18.87
N VAL A 170 -6.74 8.13 -18.43
CA VAL A 170 -6.91 8.46 -17.00
C VAL A 170 -8.38 8.64 -16.70
N HIS A 171 -8.87 7.87 -15.73
CA HIS A 171 -10.21 8.02 -15.19
C HIS A 171 -10.19 8.90 -13.95
N VAL A 172 -11.08 9.89 -13.90
CA VAL A 172 -11.21 10.84 -12.79
C VAL A 172 -12.64 10.90 -12.23
N ALA A 173 -13.57 10.16 -12.82
CA ALA A 173 -14.92 9.98 -12.30
C ALA A 173 -15.24 8.53 -11.98
N VAL A 174 -16.08 8.31 -10.97
CA VAL A 174 -16.52 6.97 -10.55
C VAL A 174 -17.96 6.73 -10.98
N ALA A 175 -18.16 5.67 -11.78
CA ALA A 175 -19.49 5.19 -12.18
C ALA A 175 -20.11 4.32 -11.07
N ALA A 176 -20.38 4.93 -9.90
CA ALA A 176 -20.68 4.20 -8.66
C ALA A 176 -21.85 3.20 -8.79
N SER A 177 -22.98 3.60 -9.36
CA SER A 177 -24.13 2.69 -9.52
C SER A 177 -23.81 1.47 -10.40
N ARG A 178 -23.03 1.67 -11.47
CA ARG A 178 -22.62 0.58 -12.37
C ARG A 178 -21.67 -0.38 -11.65
N MET A 179 -20.68 0.15 -10.95
CA MET A 179 -19.71 -0.65 -10.18
C MET A 179 -20.40 -1.43 -9.05
N ALA A 180 -21.34 -0.78 -8.35
CA ALA A 180 -22.13 -1.42 -7.30
C ALA A 180 -22.98 -2.57 -7.85
N ALA A 181 -23.66 -2.37 -8.99
CA ALA A 181 -24.47 -3.39 -9.64
C ALA A 181 -23.62 -4.58 -10.13
N ALA A 182 -22.45 -4.31 -10.73
CA ALA A 182 -21.53 -5.35 -11.17
C ALA A 182 -21.00 -6.19 -9.99
N ALA A 183 -20.64 -5.54 -8.89
CA ALA A 183 -20.20 -6.22 -7.68
C ALA A 183 -21.33 -7.03 -7.03
N ALA A 184 -22.55 -6.48 -6.97
CA ALA A 184 -23.72 -7.17 -6.44
C ALA A 184 -24.02 -8.46 -7.20
N ALA A 185 -23.99 -8.43 -8.54
CA ALA A 185 -24.20 -9.61 -9.38
C ALA A 185 -23.15 -10.72 -9.16
N ALA A 186 -21.96 -10.35 -8.67
CA ALA A 186 -20.84 -11.25 -8.46
C ALA A 186 -20.83 -11.93 -7.06
N LEU A 187 -21.74 -11.55 -6.16
CA LEU A 187 -21.82 -12.08 -4.79
C LEU A 187 -22.65 -13.38 -4.66
N PRO A 188 -22.39 -14.22 -3.65
CA PRO A 188 -23.17 -15.41 -3.33
C PRO A 188 -24.45 -15.09 -2.54
N THR A 189 -25.32 -14.23 -3.07
CA THR A 189 -26.59 -13.88 -2.42
C THR A 189 -27.78 -14.03 -3.36
N ASP A 190 -28.86 -14.60 -2.84
CA ASP A 190 -30.17 -14.64 -3.51
C ASP A 190 -30.98 -13.36 -3.27
N SER A 191 -30.54 -12.54 -2.31
CA SER A 191 -31.14 -11.24 -1.97
C SER A 191 -30.36 -10.09 -2.57
N THR A 192 -31.06 -8.99 -2.90
CA THR A 192 -30.41 -7.76 -3.36
C THR A 192 -29.53 -7.19 -2.24
N PRO A 193 -28.20 -7.13 -2.40
CA PRO A 193 -27.31 -6.65 -1.36
C PRO A 193 -27.51 -5.15 -1.14
N VAL A 194 -27.22 -4.69 0.08
CA VAL A 194 -27.17 -3.24 0.38
C VAL A 194 -26.01 -2.62 -0.40
N LEU A 195 -26.32 -1.56 -1.13
CA LEU A 195 -25.37 -0.78 -1.93
C LEU A 195 -25.12 0.57 -1.25
N GLY A 196 -23.86 0.98 -1.18
CA GLY A 196 -23.47 2.26 -0.61
C GLY A 196 -22.15 2.78 -1.16
N VAL A 197 -21.76 3.94 -0.67
CA VAL A 197 -20.41 4.48 -0.85
C VAL A 197 -19.61 4.12 0.39
N TRP A 198 -18.34 3.76 0.21
CA TRP A 198 -17.46 3.54 1.33
C TRP A 198 -17.12 4.88 1.99
N GLU A 199 -17.40 4.99 3.29
CA GLU A 199 -17.27 6.25 4.02
C GLU A 199 -15.82 6.73 4.19
N PHE A 200 -14.83 5.83 4.14
CA PHE A 200 -13.44 6.16 4.44
C PHE A 200 -12.83 7.27 3.55
N PRO A 201 -12.99 7.25 2.20
CA PRO A 201 -12.65 8.38 1.34
C PRO A 201 -13.30 9.71 1.76
N TRP A 202 -14.59 9.70 2.09
CA TRP A 202 -15.35 10.88 2.48
C TRP A 202 -14.85 11.46 3.80
N GLU A 203 -14.60 10.58 4.76
CA GLU A 203 -14.04 10.96 6.06
C GLU A 203 -12.65 11.57 5.91
N THR A 204 -11.81 11.00 5.03
CA THR A 204 -10.48 11.55 4.73
C THR A 204 -10.59 13.00 4.24
N VAL A 205 -11.51 13.28 3.30
CA VAL A 205 -11.76 14.64 2.79
C VAL A 205 -12.37 15.54 3.88
N GLY A 206 -13.33 15.05 4.66
CA GLY A 206 -13.98 15.82 5.71
C GLY A 206 -13.02 16.25 6.82
N ARG A 207 -12.11 15.36 7.23
CA ARG A 207 -11.12 15.64 8.29
C ARG A 207 -10.05 16.64 7.87
N ARG A 208 -9.82 16.82 6.57
CA ARG A 208 -9.00 17.93 6.04
C ARG A 208 -9.59 19.30 6.33
N GLY A 209 -10.91 19.42 6.41
CA GLY A 209 -11.57 20.67 6.78
C GLY A 209 -11.74 20.84 8.28
N ALA A 210 -12.24 19.81 8.97
CA ALA A 210 -12.72 19.93 10.36
C ALA A 210 -11.63 19.76 11.44
N VAL A 211 -10.58 18.97 11.19
CA VAL A 211 -9.49 18.68 12.14
C VAL A 211 -8.12 18.96 11.49
N ALA A 212 -8.12 19.93 10.58
CA ALA A 212 -7.04 20.21 9.63
C ALA A 212 -5.66 20.27 10.31
N ALA A 213 -5.54 21.00 11.42
CA ALA A 213 -4.25 21.26 12.07
C ALA A 213 -3.52 19.97 12.52
N GLY A 214 -4.26 18.98 13.05
CA GLY A 214 -3.66 17.71 13.49
C GLY A 214 -3.20 16.85 12.33
N VAL A 215 -4.05 16.71 11.30
CA VAL A 215 -3.74 15.93 10.10
C VAL A 215 -2.59 16.59 9.33
N GLU A 216 -2.64 17.91 9.14
CA GLU A 216 -1.63 18.70 8.42
C GLU A 216 -0.25 18.65 9.10
N ALA A 217 -0.21 18.68 10.43
CA ALA A 217 1.05 18.50 11.17
C ALA A 217 1.67 17.12 10.91
N VAL A 218 0.85 16.06 10.84
CA VAL A 218 1.33 14.70 10.53
C VAL A 218 1.79 14.60 9.07
N VAL A 219 1.04 15.16 8.12
CA VAL A 219 1.44 15.23 6.70
C VAL A 219 2.77 15.95 6.54
N THR A 220 2.88 17.16 7.10
CA THR A 220 4.09 17.98 7.04
C THR A 220 5.28 17.21 7.58
N ARG A 221 5.14 16.57 8.74
CA ARG A 221 6.22 15.79 9.36
C ARG A 221 6.65 14.58 8.53
N GLU A 222 5.70 13.89 7.90
CA GLU A 222 5.99 12.67 7.14
C GLU A 222 6.54 12.94 5.75
N LEU A 223 6.12 14.04 5.13
CA LEU A 223 6.57 14.45 3.79
C LEU A 223 7.76 15.41 3.82
N ALA A 224 8.14 15.94 4.99
CA ALA A 224 9.31 16.82 5.14
C ALA A 224 10.60 16.31 4.45
N PRO A 225 10.94 14.99 4.48
CA PRO A 225 12.12 14.50 3.76
C PRO A 225 12.07 14.74 2.24
N LEU A 226 10.88 14.82 1.65
CA LEU A 226 10.68 15.08 0.21
C LEU A 226 10.93 16.56 -0.14
N GLU A 227 10.86 17.47 0.83
CA GLU A 227 11.08 18.90 0.67
C GLU A 227 12.57 19.29 0.69
N ILE A 228 13.45 18.39 1.13
CA ILE A 228 14.89 18.65 1.15
C ILE A 228 15.39 18.88 -0.27
N ALA A 229 16.03 20.03 -0.48
CA ALA A 229 16.58 20.43 -1.76
C ALA A 229 18.10 20.53 -1.72
N PHE A 230 18.74 20.17 -2.83
CA PHE A 230 20.17 20.29 -3.07
C PHE A 230 20.42 21.14 -4.30
N VAL A 231 21.56 21.83 -4.32
CA VAL A 231 22.05 22.50 -5.52
C VAL A 231 22.86 21.49 -6.33
N ALA A 232 22.32 21.05 -7.46
CA ALA A 232 23.02 20.18 -8.39
C ALA A 232 23.69 21.02 -9.50
N PRO A 233 24.95 20.75 -9.87
CA PRO A 233 25.59 21.41 -11.00
C PRO A 233 24.80 21.13 -12.29
N GLY A 234 24.60 22.16 -13.11
CA GLY A 234 23.94 22.02 -14.41
C GLY A 234 24.82 21.25 -15.40
N PRO A 235 24.25 20.64 -16.46
CA PRO A 235 25.02 20.18 -17.61
C PRO A 235 25.87 21.33 -18.17
N ALA A 236 27.01 21.02 -18.82
CA ALA A 236 27.96 22.02 -19.32
C ALA A 236 27.24 23.21 -20.01
N GLY A 237 27.46 24.42 -19.47
CA GLY A 237 26.86 25.67 -19.96
C GLY A 237 25.48 26.03 -19.37
N ARG A 238 24.90 25.21 -18.47
CA ARG A 238 23.64 25.51 -17.76
C ARG A 238 23.90 25.86 -16.29
N PRO A 239 23.10 26.78 -15.71
CA PRO A 239 23.22 27.13 -14.30
C PRO A 239 22.91 25.93 -13.40
N ALA A 240 23.46 25.96 -12.18
CA ALA A 240 23.13 25.00 -11.15
C ALA A 240 21.61 25.01 -10.89
N ARG A 241 21.02 23.83 -10.70
CA ARG A 241 19.59 23.65 -10.47
C ARG A 241 19.32 23.18 -9.04
N THR A 242 18.35 23.79 -8.39
CA THR A 242 17.80 23.28 -7.13
C THR A 242 16.95 22.05 -7.43
N VAL A 243 17.29 20.92 -6.82
CA VAL A 243 16.59 19.63 -7.01
C VAL A 243 16.13 19.08 -5.67
N ARG A 244 14.95 18.48 -5.64
CA ARG A 244 14.43 17.71 -4.50
C ARG A 244 14.55 16.22 -4.83
N PRO A 245 15.72 15.59 -4.58
CA PRO A 245 16.06 14.31 -5.19
C PRO A 245 15.10 13.20 -4.77
N LEU A 246 14.68 13.16 -3.50
CA LEU A 246 13.76 12.15 -3.01
C LEU A 246 12.36 12.29 -3.64
N PHE A 247 11.84 13.51 -3.74
CA PHE A 247 10.58 13.78 -4.42
C PHE A 247 10.64 13.44 -5.91
N ALA A 248 11.70 13.88 -6.59
CA ALA A 248 11.92 13.57 -8.00
C ALA A 248 11.99 12.06 -8.23
N ALA A 249 12.65 11.31 -7.35
CA ALA A 249 12.72 9.84 -7.41
C ALA A 249 11.32 9.20 -7.34
N ARG A 250 10.49 9.59 -6.37
CA ARG A 250 9.10 9.06 -6.24
C ARG A 250 8.26 9.35 -7.47
N VAL A 251 8.29 10.59 -7.97
CA VAL A 251 7.50 10.97 -9.15
C VAL A 251 7.94 10.19 -10.39
N ARG A 252 9.25 10.00 -10.58
CA ARG A 252 9.81 9.23 -11.70
C ARG A 252 9.50 7.74 -11.60
N GLU A 253 9.60 7.18 -10.39
CA GLU A 253 9.21 5.78 -10.14
C GLU A 253 7.76 5.54 -10.55
N PHE A 254 6.83 6.41 -10.14
CA PHE A 254 5.42 6.28 -10.50
C PHE A 254 5.12 6.45 -11.99
N ARG A 255 5.98 7.17 -12.71
CA ARG A 255 5.89 7.29 -14.18
C ARG A 255 6.49 6.10 -14.92
N GLY A 256 7.25 5.25 -14.23
CA GLY A 256 8.04 4.19 -14.86
C GLY A 256 9.38 4.68 -15.44
N ASP A 257 9.80 5.90 -15.13
CA ASP A 257 11.08 6.47 -15.56
C ASP A 257 12.21 5.98 -14.62
N LEU A 258 12.53 4.68 -14.67
CA LEU A 258 13.38 4.03 -13.65
C LEU A 258 14.87 4.26 -13.86
N GLU A 259 15.32 4.17 -15.11
CA GLU A 259 16.72 4.06 -15.50
C GLU A 259 17.36 5.36 -16.02
N GLY A 260 18.69 5.36 -16.10
CA GLY A 260 19.48 6.45 -16.68
C GLY A 260 19.76 7.61 -15.72
N PRO A 261 20.50 8.63 -16.18
CA PRO A 261 21.00 9.73 -15.34
C PRO A 261 19.89 10.62 -14.78
N GLU A 262 18.72 10.62 -15.42
CA GLU A 262 17.52 11.33 -14.96
C GLU A 262 16.43 10.37 -14.44
N GLY A 263 16.72 9.08 -14.30
CA GLY A 263 15.79 8.08 -13.79
C GLY A 263 15.58 8.12 -12.28
N ALA A 264 14.63 7.32 -11.81
CA ALA A 264 14.30 7.16 -10.39
C ALA A 264 15.47 6.60 -9.57
N LYS A 265 16.19 5.58 -10.07
CA LYS A 265 17.34 5.00 -9.37
C LYS A 265 18.43 6.04 -9.11
N ALA A 266 18.80 6.82 -10.13
CA ALA A 266 19.78 7.89 -10.00
C ALA A 266 19.33 8.97 -9.00
N ALA A 267 18.05 9.33 -9.01
CA ALA A 267 17.49 10.29 -8.06
C ALA A 267 17.48 9.76 -6.61
N TYR A 268 17.18 8.48 -6.39
CA TYR A 268 17.30 7.86 -5.07
C TYR A 268 18.74 7.83 -4.57
N LEU A 269 19.70 7.51 -5.43
CA LEU A 269 21.12 7.57 -5.08
C LEU A 269 21.55 8.99 -4.71
N ALA A 270 21.06 10.01 -5.43
CA ALA A 270 21.29 11.42 -5.09
C ALA A 270 20.67 11.82 -3.73
N ALA A 271 19.55 11.21 -3.35
CA ALA A 271 18.92 11.38 -2.03
C ALA A 271 19.64 10.62 -0.91
N ARG A 272 20.81 10.00 -1.18
CA ARG A 272 21.63 9.27 -0.19
C ARG A 272 23.03 9.88 -0.06
N PRO A 273 23.15 11.18 0.28
CA PRO A 273 24.45 11.84 0.40
C PRO A 273 25.38 11.14 1.40
N SER A 274 26.69 11.33 1.19
CA SER A 274 27.72 10.82 2.08
C SER A 274 27.68 11.55 3.43
N ARG A 275 28.28 10.95 4.47
CA ARG A 275 28.36 11.58 5.81
C ARG A 275 29.08 12.93 5.75
N THR A 276 30.10 13.06 4.91
CA THR A 276 30.85 14.30 4.72
C THR A 276 29.97 15.41 4.15
N VAL A 277 29.23 15.13 3.07
CA VAL A 277 28.31 16.10 2.44
C VAL A 277 27.25 16.57 3.44
N LEU A 278 26.73 15.64 4.26
CA LEU A 278 25.77 15.99 5.30
C LEU A 278 26.39 16.87 6.40
N ALA A 279 27.59 16.52 6.86
CA ALA A 279 28.31 17.30 7.88
C ALA A 279 28.61 18.72 7.40
N ASP A 280 29.00 18.89 6.13
CA ASP A 280 29.24 20.20 5.53
C ASP A 280 27.94 21.03 5.44
N ALA A 281 26.83 20.39 5.05
CA ALA A 281 25.53 21.06 4.92
C ALA A 281 24.96 21.60 6.25
N VAL A 282 25.24 20.93 7.37
CA VAL A 282 24.74 21.35 8.70
C VAL A 282 25.72 22.23 9.47
N ARG A 283 27.00 22.29 9.07
CA ARG A 283 28.07 23.01 9.80
C ARG A 283 27.77 24.50 10.02
N GLN A 284 27.05 25.12 9.09
CA GLN A 284 26.78 26.56 9.12
C GLN A 284 25.48 26.92 9.85
N LEU A 285 24.74 25.92 10.35
CA LEU A 285 23.46 26.14 11.03
C LEU A 285 23.67 26.30 12.55
N PRO A 286 22.81 27.08 13.24
CA PRO A 286 22.73 27.09 14.70
C PRO A 286 22.53 25.67 15.27
N PRO A 287 23.02 25.34 16.49
CA PRO A 287 23.04 23.96 17.00
C PRO A 287 21.68 23.23 16.95
N GLU A 288 20.60 23.88 17.37
CA GLU A 288 19.24 23.31 17.34
C GLU A 288 18.76 23.05 15.90
N GLN A 289 19.05 23.95 14.98
CA GLN A 289 18.71 23.79 13.56
C GLN A 289 19.58 22.72 12.90
N ALA A 290 20.86 22.63 13.28
CA ALA A 290 21.79 21.61 12.80
C ALA A 290 21.37 20.20 13.21
N GLU A 291 20.88 20.02 14.45
CA GLU A 291 20.37 18.73 14.91
C GLU A 291 19.10 18.32 14.17
N ASN A 292 18.14 19.25 14.03
CA ASN A 292 16.91 19.00 13.29
C ASN A 292 17.17 18.70 11.81
N ALA A 293 18.07 19.45 11.17
CA ALA A 293 18.51 19.19 9.80
C ALA A 293 19.19 17.83 9.67
N SER A 294 20.08 17.47 10.59
CA SER A 294 20.77 16.17 10.60
C SER A 294 19.78 15.00 10.69
N ARG A 295 18.78 15.09 11.58
CA ARG A 295 17.71 14.09 11.68
C ARG A 295 16.90 13.99 10.38
N LEU A 296 16.57 15.12 9.76
CA LEU A 296 15.79 15.17 8.53
C LEU A 296 16.57 14.58 7.34
N TYR A 297 17.86 14.89 7.20
CA TYR A 297 18.75 14.27 6.22
C TYR A 297 18.92 12.76 6.45
N GLY A 298 19.02 12.34 7.71
CA GLY A 298 19.02 10.92 8.08
C GLY A 298 17.77 10.20 7.57
N ARG A 299 16.59 10.77 7.86
CA ARG A 299 15.30 10.24 7.36
C ARG A 299 15.24 10.17 5.83
N MET A 300 15.64 11.23 5.13
CA MET A 300 15.66 11.23 3.66
C MET A 300 16.53 10.09 3.11
N LYS A 301 17.70 9.87 3.71
CA LYS A 301 18.60 8.77 3.31
C LYS A 301 18.01 7.40 3.60
N GLU A 302 17.37 7.21 4.75
CA GLU A 302 16.67 5.97 5.10
C GLU A 302 15.54 5.68 4.11
N ASP A 303 14.69 6.67 3.83
CA ASP A 303 13.58 6.59 2.86
C ASP A 303 14.08 6.21 1.47
N ALA A 304 15.11 6.91 0.98
CA ALA A 304 15.71 6.63 -0.32
C ALA A 304 16.29 5.22 -0.40
N THR A 305 16.90 4.74 0.68
CA THR A 305 17.51 3.41 0.73
C THR A 305 16.43 2.32 0.70
N TYR A 306 15.39 2.47 1.51
CA TYR A 306 14.27 1.54 1.54
C TYR A 306 13.54 1.50 0.19
N TRP A 307 13.18 2.66 -0.37
CA TRP A 307 12.46 2.72 -1.64
C TRP A 307 13.29 2.24 -2.83
N LEU A 308 14.61 2.41 -2.82
CA LEU A 308 15.48 1.80 -3.82
C LEU A 308 15.48 0.26 -3.71
N GLY A 309 15.43 -0.29 -2.49
CA GLY A 309 15.24 -1.73 -2.26
C GLY A 309 13.88 -2.24 -2.76
N VAL A 310 12.81 -1.47 -2.56
CA VAL A 310 11.47 -1.79 -3.08
C VAL A 310 11.41 -1.74 -4.61
N LEU A 311 12.05 -0.73 -5.20
CA LEU A 311 12.13 -0.55 -6.65
C LEU A 311 12.89 -1.71 -7.31
N THR A 312 14.09 -2.01 -6.81
CA THR A 312 14.92 -3.13 -7.33
C THR A 312 14.23 -4.49 -7.16
N LEU A 313 13.51 -4.69 -6.05
CA LEU A 313 12.63 -5.86 -5.89
C LEU A 313 11.55 -5.93 -6.98
N GLY A 314 10.92 -4.79 -7.30
CA GLY A 314 9.90 -4.69 -8.33
C GLY A 314 10.40 -5.02 -9.74
N GLU A 315 11.68 -4.77 -10.02
CA GLU A 315 12.34 -5.12 -11.29
C GLU A 315 12.91 -6.54 -11.32
N GLY A 316 12.78 -7.30 -10.22
CA GLY A 316 13.30 -8.66 -10.13
C GLY A 316 14.82 -8.72 -9.85
N GLU A 317 15.45 -7.60 -9.51
CA GLU A 317 16.86 -7.52 -9.11
C GLU A 317 17.04 -8.01 -7.66
N TYR A 318 16.69 -9.27 -7.39
CA TYR A 318 16.55 -9.78 -6.03
C TYR A 318 17.83 -9.68 -5.19
N ALA A 319 19.00 -9.87 -5.78
CA ALA A 319 20.28 -9.73 -5.08
C ALA A 319 20.53 -8.29 -4.60
N ALA A 320 20.22 -7.30 -5.45
CA ALA A 320 20.32 -5.89 -5.08
C ALA A 320 19.26 -5.52 -4.03
N ALA A 321 18.04 -6.06 -4.16
CA ALA A 321 16.98 -5.86 -3.18
C ALA A 321 17.36 -6.41 -1.79
N VAL A 322 17.99 -7.59 -1.71
CA VAL A 322 18.50 -8.16 -0.45
C VAL A 322 19.53 -7.23 0.19
N ASP A 323 20.44 -6.66 -0.61
CA ASP A 323 21.46 -5.74 -0.13
C ASP A 323 20.85 -4.45 0.44
N TYR A 324 19.95 -3.80 -0.31
CA TYR A 324 19.29 -2.58 0.13
C TYR A 324 18.40 -2.81 1.35
N LEU A 325 17.50 -3.81 1.32
CA LEU A 325 16.52 -4.04 2.38
C LEU A 325 17.17 -4.66 3.62
N GLY A 326 18.09 -5.61 3.45
CA GLY A 326 18.78 -6.29 4.55
C GLY A 326 19.89 -5.44 5.16
N ARG A 327 21.01 -5.28 4.43
CA ARG A 327 22.20 -4.62 4.97
C ARG A 327 22.00 -3.12 5.15
N MET A 328 21.39 -2.45 4.17
CA MET A 328 21.37 -0.99 4.13
C MET A 328 20.15 -0.34 4.79
N THR A 329 19.10 -1.11 5.06
CA THR A 329 17.94 -0.68 5.86
C THR A 329 17.93 -1.37 7.22
N LEU A 330 17.75 -2.70 7.28
CA LEU A 330 17.57 -3.41 8.57
C LEU A 330 18.81 -3.38 9.47
N GLN A 331 20.00 -3.64 8.94
CA GLN A 331 21.22 -3.65 9.75
C GLN A 331 21.73 -2.24 10.06
N ALA A 332 21.58 -1.31 9.11
CA ALA A 332 22.07 0.06 9.27
C ALA A 332 21.18 0.92 10.19
N ALA A 333 19.87 0.65 10.21
CA ALA A 333 18.88 1.38 11.01
C ALA A 333 17.77 0.42 11.49
N PRO A 334 18.06 -0.45 12.48
CA PRO A 334 17.14 -1.49 12.94
C PRO A 334 15.83 -0.94 13.54
N ASP A 335 15.85 0.30 14.04
CA ASP A 335 14.69 0.99 14.62
C ASP A 335 14.05 2.00 13.64
N SER A 336 14.38 1.91 12.34
CA SER A 336 13.79 2.79 11.32
C SER A 336 12.29 2.55 11.18
N ARG A 337 11.57 3.58 10.71
CA ARG A 337 10.14 3.47 10.37
C ARG A 337 9.83 2.43 9.29
N TRP A 338 10.86 1.95 8.60
CA TRP A 338 10.79 0.98 7.52
C TRP A 338 11.08 -0.46 7.95
N THR A 339 11.49 -0.71 9.20
CA THR A 339 11.98 -2.01 9.64
C THR A 339 11.04 -3.17 9.29
N ASP A 340 9.77 -3.11 9.69
CA ASP A 340 8.87 -4.24 9.43
C ASP A 340 8.56 -4.41 7.92
N ALA A 341 8.42 -3.31 7.19
CA ALA A 341 8.19 -3.36 5.75
C ALA A 341 9.42 -3.87 4.99
N ALA A 342 10.63 -3.54 5.46
CA ALA A 342 11.86 -4.07 4.92
C ALA A 342 12.00 -5.57 5.17
N ARG A 343 11.52 -6.11 6.31
CA ARG A 343 11.48 -7.56 6.58
C ARG A 343 10.59 -8.29 5.57
N THR A 344 9.36 -7.81 5.39
CA THR A 344 8.40 -8.44 4.47
C THR A 344 8.85 -8.35 3.00
N ASN A 345 9.44 -7.23 2.58
CA ASN A 345 10.02 -7.10 1.23
C ASN A 345 11.33 -7.88 1.06
N LEU A 346 12.16 -7.99 2.10
CA LEU A 346 13.35 -8.84 2.08
C LEU A 346 12.96 -10.31 1.90
N ALA A 347 11.93 -10.79 2.61
CA ALA A 347 11.41 -12.14 2.41
C ALA A 347 11.01 -12.40 0.95
N ARG A 348 10.32 -11.44 0.31
CA ARG A 348 9.97 -11.53 -1.13
C ARG A 348 11.21 -11.65 -2.02
N ALA A 349 12.26 -10.87 -1.76
CA ALA A 349 13.51 -10.96 -2.49
C ALA A 349 14.21 -12.32 -2.29
N LEU A 350 14.22 -12.82 -1.05
CA LEU A 350 14.82 -14.12 -0.70
C LEU A 350 14.07 -15.29 -1.35
N ILE A 351 12.73 -15.25 -1.40
CA ILE A 351 11.91 -16.22 -2.14
C ILE A 351 12.31 -16.20 -3.63
N GLY A 352 12.48 -15.02 -4.22
CA GLY A 352 12.91 -14.86 -5.61
C GLY A 352 14.30 -15.47 -5.90
N LEU A 353 15.16 -15.57 -4.89
CA LEU A 353 16.47 -16.24 -4.95
C LEU A 353 16.44 -17.72 -4.56
N GLY A 354 15.28 -18.28 -4.19
CA GLY A 354 15.17 -19.64 -3.66
C GLY A 354 15.73 -19.84 -2.25
N ARG A 355 16.03 -18.75 -1.52
CA ARG A 355 16.57 -18.78 -0.14
C ARG A 355 15.41 -18.88 0.87
N ILE A 356 14.70 -20.01 0.83
CA ILE A 356 13.41 -20.18 1.52
C ILE A 356 13.54 -20.06 3.05
N ASP A 357 14.55 -20.68 3.67
CA ASP A 357 14.72 -20.65 5.13
C ASP A 357 14.93 -19.22 5.66
N GLU A 358 15.72 -18.42 4.94
CA GLU A 358 15.94 -17.01 5.30
C GLU A 358 14.69 -16.16 5.07
N ALA A 359 13.91 -16.46 4.03
CA ALA A 359 12.64 -15.78 3.79
C ALA A 359 11.63 -16.06 4.92
N VAL A 360 11.54 -17.32 5.36
CA VAL A 360 10.72 -17.72 6.51
C VAL A 360 11.15 -16.97 7.75
N ALA A 361 12.46 -16.93 8.07
CA ALA A 361 12.97 -16.19 9.22
C ALA A 361 12.59 -14.69 9.17
N ALA A 362 12.71 -14.05 8.00
CA ALA A 362 12.32 -12.66 7.81
C ALA A 362 10.81 -12.43 8.00
N LEU A 363 9.95 -13.33 7.52
CA LEU A 363 8.49 -13.27 7.71
C LEU A 363 8.08 -13.46 9.17
N ARG A 364 8.71 -14.40 9.89
CA ARG A 364 8.43 -14.64 11.31
C ARG A 364 8.84 -13.46 12.19
N ALA A 365 9.86 -12.71 11.76
CA ALA A 365 10.30 -11.51 12.45
C ALA A 365 9.41 -10.28 12.19
N ASP A 366 8.41 -10.33 11.30
CA ASP A 366 7.54 -9.19 11.03
C ASP A 366 6.77 -8.74 12.30
N GLY A 367 7.00 -7.49 12.73
CA GLY A 367 6.33 -6.87 13.87
C GLY A 367 5.11 -6.02 13.49
N SER A 368 4.87 -5.81 12.20
CA SER A 368 3.83 -4.91 11.71
C SER A 368 2.41 -5.46 11.96
N PRO A 369 1.36 -4.68 11.64
CA PRO A 369 0.01 -5.21 11.59
C PRO A 369 -0.16 -6.39 10.60
N GLN A 370 0.78 -6.57 9.65
CA GLN A 370 0.76 -7.62 8.62
C GLN A 370 1.27 -8.97 9.12
N ARG A 371 1.86 -9.02 10.32
CA ARG A 371 2.54 -10.21 10.86
C ARG A 371 1.73 -11.50 10.79
N PHE A 372 0.39 -11.43 10.85
CA PHE A 372 -0.47 -12.60 10.73
C PHE A 372 -0.44 -13.19 9.32
N GLY A 373 -0.56 -12.35 8.29
CA GLY A 373 -0.37 -12.76 6.90
C GLY A 373 1.06 -13.24 6.63
N SER A 374 2.06 -12.59 7.22
CA SER A 374 3.47 -13.01 7.12
C SER A 374 3.70 -14.39 7.73
N ARG A 375 3.10 -14.69 8.89
CA ARG A 375 3.14 -16.03 9.51
C ARG A 375 2.45 -17.09 8.65
N ILE A 376 1.28 -16.79 8.09
CA ILE A 376 0.56 -17.72 7.19
C ILE A 376 1.39 -18.03 5.95
N LEU A 377 2.06 -17.03 5.37
CA LEU A 377 2.95 -17.23 4.23
C LEU A 377 4.16 -18.10 4.62
N ALA A 378 4.75 -17.85 5.79
CA ALA A 378 5.85 -18.67 6.29
C ALA A 378 5.43 -20.15 6.48
N ASP A 379 4.27 -20.41 7.10
CA ASP A 379 3.72 -21.77 7.26
C ASP A 379 3.53 -22.49 5.91
N ARG A 380 3.19 -21.76 4.85
CA ARG A 380 3.02 -22.31 3.49
C ARG A 380 4.34 -22.64 2.83
N LEU A 381 5.34 -21.77 2.99
CA LEU A 381 6.67 -21.99 2.44
C LEU A 381 7.34 -23.21 3.09
N GLU A 382 7.24 -23.33 4.42
CA GLU A 382 7.75 -24.49 5.17
C GLU A 382 7.08 -25.80 4.70
N ARG A 383 5.75 -25.81 4.56
CA ARG A 383 5.03 -26.98 4.04
C ARG A 383 5.44 -27.33 2.61
N SER A 384 5.54 -26.34 1.74
CA SER A 384 5.93 -26.55 0.33
C SER A 384 7.36 -27.10 0.23
N ALA A 385 8.27 -26.62 1.07
CA ALA A 385 9.64 -27.12 1.13
C ALA A 385 9.69 -28.57 1.65
N ALA A 386 8.92 -28.90 2.68
CA ALA A 386 8.83 -30.26 3.19
C ALA A 386 8.26 -31.25 2.15
N GLU A 387 7.23 -30.85 1.41
CA GLU A 387 6.65 -31.64 0.33
C GLU A 387 7.61 -31.84 -0.86
N ALA A 388 8.51 -30.88 -1.11
CA ALA A 388 9.51 -30.99 -2.16
C ALA A 388 10.67 -31.94 -1.80
N VAL A 389 10.98 -32.09 -0.50
CA VAL A 389 12.01 -33.02 -0.01
C VAL A 389 11.49 -34.46 0.11
N GLY A 390 10.17 -34.63 0.29
CA GLY A 390 9.52 -35.94 0.37
C GLY A 390 9.20 -36.60 -0.98
N ARG A 391 9.46 -35.92 -2.10
CA ARG A 391 9.36 -36.45 -3.47
C ARG A 391 10.76 -36.72 -4.01
#